data_AF-A0A7G6YHQ5-F1
#
_entry.id   AF-A0A7G6YHQ5-F1
#
_cell.length_a   1.000
_cell.length_b   1.000
_cell.length_c   1.000
_cell.angle_alpha   90.00
_cell.angle_beta   90.00
_cell.angle_gamma   90.00
#
_symmetry.space_group_name_H-M   'P 1'
#
loop_
_entity.id
_entity.type
_entity.pdbx_description
1 polymer ?
#
loop_
_entity_poly.entity_id
_entity_poly.type
_entity_poly.pdbx_seq_one_letter_code
_entity_poly.pdbx_strand_id
1 'polypeptide(L)'
;MPTLPQWAANIVDNAVLFIVGVVIVAGIGVVVWMVLSDRAERRRPDGGLHAFRPFHAGRRAARQGAPVVAPAELSDQDAPAWVAGYHVGRMEPVASRK
;
A
#
# COMPACT_ATOMS: atom_id res chain seq x y z
N MET A 1 1.61 -54.85 -27.43
CA MET A 1 1.28 -53.65 -26.64
C MET A 1 0.15 -52.94 -27.36
N PRO A 2 -1.01 -52.66 -26.72
CA PRO A 2 -2.08 -51.94 -27.39
C PRO A 2 -1.64 -50.49 -27.60
N THR A 3 -1.38 -50.12 -28.86
CA THR A 3 -1.13 -48.74 -29.26
C THR A 3 -2.46 -48.02 -29.34
N LEU A 4 -2.61 -46.92 -28.60
CA LEU A 4 -3.77 -46.05 -28.73
C LEU A 4 -3.90 -45.60 -30.20
N PRO A 5 -5.10 -45.64 -30.78
CA PRO A 5 -5.29 -45.13 -32.12
C PRO A 5 -4.98 -43.63 -32.14
N GLN A 6 -4.34 -43.15 -33.22
CA GLN A 6 -3.80 -41.79 -33.33
C GLN A 6 -4.83 -40.69 -32.98
N TRP A 7 -6.11 -40.89 -33.30
CA TRP A 7 -7.18 -39.95 -32.99
C TRP A 7 -7.40 -39.78 -31.47
N ALA A 8 -7.18 -40.84 -30.68
CA ALA A 8 -7.32 -40.80 -29.22
C ALA A 8 -6.12 -40.08 -28.58
N ALA A 9 -4.91 -40.24 -29.12
CA ALA A 9 -3.73 -39.50 -28.67
C ALA A 9 -3.92 -37.98 -28.88
N ASN A 10 -4.40 -37.58 -30.06
CA ASN A 10 -4.66 -36.17 -30.38
C ASN A 10 -5.71 -35.53 -29.44
N ILE A 11 -6.73 -36.28 -29.02
CA ILE A 11 -7.74 -35.78 -28.07
C ILE A 11 -7.10 -35.53 -26.70
N VAL A 12 -6.26 -36.45 -26.23
CA VAL A 12 -5.55 -36.30 -24.95
C VAL A 12 -4.64 -35.08 -24.99
N ASP A 13 -3.86 -34.91 -26.06
CA ASP A 13 -2.97 -33.76 -26.23
C ASP A 13 -3.73 -32.43 -26.22
N ASN A 14 -4.85 -32.36 -26.95
CA ASN A 14 -5.71 -31.17 -26.96
C ASN A 14 -6.35 -30.88 -25.59
N ALA A 15 -6.76 -31.92 -24.87
CA ALA A 15 -7.31 -31.78 -23.52
C ALA A 15 -6.25 -31.28 -22.53
N VAL A 16 -5.02 -31.79 -22.63
CA VAL A 16 -3.88 -31.33 -21.81
C VAL A 16 -3.57 -29.87 -22.11
N LEU A 17 -3.47 -29.49 -23.38
CA LEU A 17 -3.24 -28.10 -23.79
C LEU A 17 -4.34 -27.16 -23.28
N PHE A 18 -5.60 -27.60 -23.35
CA PHE A 18 -6.72 -26.83 -22.83
C PHE A 18 -6.63 -26.64 -21.30
N ILE A 19 -6.38 -27.71 -20.55
CA ILE A 19 -6.24 -27.65 -19.09
C ILE A 19 -5.07 -26.74 -18.70
N VAL A 20 -3.92 -26.90 -19.35
CA VAL A 20 -2.74 -26.04 -19.11
C VAL A 20 -3.07 -24.58 -19.40
N GLY A 21 -3.75 -24.30 -20.52
CA GLY A 21 -4.19 -22.95 -20.87
C GLY A 21 -5.11 -22.33 -19.81
N VAL A 22 -6.10 -23.09 -19.33
CA VAL A 22 -7.02 -22.64 -18.28
C VAL A 22 -6.27 -22.35 -16.98
N VAL A 23 -5.35 -23.22 -16.57
CA VAL A 23 -4.55 -23.02 -15.34
C VAL A 23 -3.67 -21.78 -15.45
N ILE A 24 -3.04 -21.54 -16.60
CA ILE A 24 -2.23 -20.34 -16.82
C ILE A 24 -3.08 -19.08 -16.74
N VAL A 25 -4.23 -19.04 -17.42
CA VAL A 25 -5.13 -17.87 -17.42
C VAL A 25 -5.67 -17.61 -16.02
N ALA A 26 -6.10 -18.65 -15.30
CA ALA A 26 -6.55 -18.53 -13.91
C ALA A 26 -5.43 -18.04 -12.99
N GLY A 27 -4.22 -18.59 -13.12
CA GLY A 27 -3.05 -18.18 -12.34
C GLY A 27 -2.68 -16.71 -12.56
N ILE A 28 -2.65 -16.25 -13.81
CA ILE A 28 -2.41 -14.84 -14.15
C ILE A 28 -3.49 -13.95 -13.53
N GLY A 29 -4.77 -14.36 -13.63
CA GLY A 29 -5.88 -13.62 -13.05
C GLY A 29 -5.74 -13.43 -11.52
N VAL A 30 -5.35 -14.49 -10.80
CA VAL A 30 -5.11 -14.43 -9.36
C VAL A 30 -3.94 -13.50 -9.01
N VAL A 31 -2.83 -13.58 -9.74
CA VAL A 31 -1.66 -12.71 -9.51
C VAL A 31 -2.02 -11.25 -9.77
N VAL A 32 -2.72 -10.95 -10.86
CA VAL A 32 -3.17 -9.60 -11.18
C VAL A 32 -4.10 -9.06 -10.10
N TRP A 33 -5.09 -9.86 -9.66
CA TRP A 33 -5.99 -9.48 -8.57
C TRP A 33 -5.20 -9.16 -7.29
N MET A 34 -4.27 -10.02 -6.89
CA MET A 34 -3.46 -9.84 -5.68
C MET A 34 -2.59 -8.57 -5.74
N VAL A 35 -1.96 -8.30 -6.88
CA VAL A 35 -1.17 -7.06 -7.08
C VAL A 35 -2.05 -5.82 -7.03
N LEU A 36 -3.26 -5.88 -7.60
CA LEU A 36 -4.21 -4.78 -7.53
C LEU A 36 -4.74 -4.56 -6.12
N SER A 37 -5.03 -5.63 -5.37
CA SER A 37 -5.44 -5.56 -3.97
C SER A 37 -4.34 -5.00 -3.08
N ASP A 38 -3.08 -5.42 -3.23
CA ASP A 38 -1.94 -4.86 -2.49
C ASP A 38 -1.75 -3.37 -2.80
N ARG A 39 -1.85 -2.98 -4.07
CA ARG A 39 -1.80 -1.56 -4.45
C ARG A 39 -3.00 -0.76 -3.95
N ALA A 40 -4.18 -1.36 -3.89
CA ALA A 40 -5.38 -0.72 -3.35
C ALA A 40 -5.29 -0.56 -1.83
N GLU A 41 -4.75 -1.55 -1.12
CA GLU A 41 -4.54 -1.51 0.32
C GLU A 41 -3.45 -0.51 0.71
N ARG A 42 -2.31 -0.48 -0.02
CA ARG A 42 -1.31 0.58 0.13
C ARG A 42 -1.85 1.99 -0.18
N ARG A 43 -2.94 2.08 -0.93
CA ARG A 43 -3.66 3.33 -1.22
C ARG A 43 -4.77 3.63 -0.24
N ARG A 44 -5.22 2.67 0.57
CA ARG A 44 -6.03 2.97 1.74
C ARG A 44 -5.10 3.65 2.73
N PRO A 45 -5.24 4.96 2.95
CA PRO A 45 -4.57 5.60 4.05
C PRO A 45 -5.36 5.18 5.28
N ASP A 46 -5.15 3.97 5.77
CA ASP A 46 -5.70 3.54 7.07
C ASP A 46 -5.14 4.40 8.21
N GLY A 47 -4.11 5.21 7.94
CA GLY A 47 -3.60 6.28 8.79
C GLY A 47 -4.14 7.68 8.48
N GLY A 48 -5.03 7.90 7.50
CA GLY A 48 -5.39 9.25 7.04
C GLY A 48 -6.09 10.13 8.08
N LEU A 49 -6.90 9.52 8.96
CA LEU A 49 -7.56 10.22 10.06
C LEU A 49 -6.69 10.27 11.33
N HIS A 50 -5.88 9.24 11.58
CA HIS A 50 -5.02 9.16 12.76
C HIS A 50 -3.74 9.99 12.61
N ALA A 51 -3.16 10.11 11.41
CA ALA A 51 -1.97 10.91 11.12
C ALA A 51 -2.23 12.42 10.98
N PHE A 52 -3.47 12.83 10.73
CA PHE A 52 -3.81 14.26 10.56
C PHE A 52 -3.71 15.04 11.88
N ARG A 53 -4.17 14.42 12.97
CA ARG A 53 -4.13 14.99 14.32
C ARG A 53 -2.70 15.23 14.84
N PRO A 54 -1.76 14.25 14.78
CA PRO A 54 -0.37 14.45 15.16
C PRO A 54 0.33 15.43 14.21
N PHE A 55 0.05 15.42 12.90
CA PHE A 55 0.58 16.42 11.97
C PHE A 55 0.21 17.86 12.37
N HIS A 56 -1.06 18.13 12.68
CA HIS A 56 -1.48 19.45 13.15
C HIS A 56 -0.92 19.81 14.53
N ALA A 57 -0.72 18.83 15.42
CA ALA A 57 -0.07 19.04 16.70
C ALA A 57 1.41 19.45 16.51
N GLY A 58 2.15 18.74 15.66
CA GLY A 58 3.53 19.07 15.32
C GLY A 58 3.66 20.46 14.69
N ARG A 59 2.77 20.81 13.75
CA ARG A 59 2.73 22.15 13.13
C ARG A 59 2.52 23.27 14.14
N ARG A 60 1.64 23.06 15.13
CA ARG A 60 1.43 24.03 16.23
C ARG A 60 2.63 24.11 17.16
N ALA A 61 3.24 22.98 17.50
CA ALA A 61 4.43 22.92 18.35
C ALA A 61 5.60 23.72 17.73
N ALA A 62 5.83 23.58 16.43
CA ALA A 62 6.84 24.36 15.71
C ALA A 62 6.58 25.87 15.76
N ARG A 63 5.32 26.29 15.58
CA ARG A 63 4.92 27.70 15.69
C ARG A 63 5.09 28.28 17.10
N GLN A 64 5.05 27.42 18.12
CA GLN A 64 5.27 27.79 19.52
C GLN A 64 6.76 27.74 19.91
N GLY A 65 7.66 27.35 19.01
CA GLY A 65 9.09 27.22 19.31
C GLY A 65 9.45 25.98 20.13
N ALA A 66 8.60 24.96 20.16
CA ALA A 66 8.89 23.68 20.82
C ALA A 66 10.07 22.96 20.13
N PRO A 67 10.76 22.01 20.80
CA PRO A 67 11.79 21.19 20.18
C PRO A 67 11.21 20.21 19.12
N VAL A 68 12.06 19.76 18.17
CA VAL A 68 11.75 18.69 17.20
C VAL A 68 11.74 17.34 17.93
N VAL A 69 10.80 17.11 18.82
CA VAL A 69 10.65 15.84 19.53
C VAL A 69 9.18 15.50 19.60
N ALA A 70 8.80 14.40 18.94
CA ALA A 70 7.44 13.87 19.04
C ALA A 70 7.19 13.42 20.50
N PRO A 71 5.97 13.62 21.04
CA PRO A 71 5.62 13.14 22.37
C PRO A 71 5.89 11.63 22.50
N ALA A 72 6.44 11.19 23.63
CA ALA A 72 6.71 9.77 23.87
C ALA A 72 5.45 8.89 23.89
N GLU A 73 4.28 9.51 24.05
CA GLU A 73 2.95 8.89 24.02
C GLU A 73 2.45 8.60 22.61
N LEU A 74 3.09 9.14 21.56
CA LEU A 74 2.73 8.85 20.19
C LEU A 74 3.16 7.44 19.81
N SER A 75 2.31 6.75 19.05
CA SER A 75 2.68 5.47 18.43
C SER A 75 3.82 5.68 17.41
N ASP A 76 4.60 4.62 17.17
CA ASP A 76 5.64 4.63 16.12
C ASP A 76 5.08 4.95 14.73
N GLN A 77 3.78 4.71 14.51
CA GLN A 77 3.08 5.02 13.26
C GLN A 77 2.72 6.51 13.14
N ASP A 78 2.45 7.19 14.27
CA ASP A 78 2.02 8.58 14.30
C ASP A 78 3.18 9.58 14.44
N ALA A 79 4.31 9.16 15.03
CA ALA A 79 5.49 9.99 15.23
C ALA A 79 6.03 10.62 13.93
N PRO A 80 6.12 9.90 12.79
CA PRO A 80 6.53 10.49 11.52
C PRO A 80 5.60 11.62 11.05
N ALA A 81 4.29 11.48 11.26
CA ALA A 81 3.31 12.49 10.88
C ALA A 81 3.44 13.76 11.73
N TRP A 82 3.69 13.62 13.03
CA TRP A 82 3.97 14.76 13.91
C TRP A 82 5.23 15.52 13.48
N VAL A 83 6.32 14.81 13.21
CA VAL A 83 7.60 15.41 12.79
C VAL A 83 7.45 16.13 11.45
N ALA A 84 6.75 15.52 10.49
CA ALA A 84 6.43 16.18 9.21
C ALA A 84 5.66 17.49 9.43
N GLY A 85 4.65 17.48 10.30
CA GLY A 85 3.90 18.67 10.69
C GLY A 85 4.78 19.76 11.32
N TYR A 86 5.71 19.37 12.19
CA TYR A 86 6.65 20.28 12.82
C TYR A 86 7.53 21.00 11.77
N HIS A 87 8.12 20.27 10.83
CA HIS A 87 8.96 20.88 9.79
C HIS A 87 8.17 21.88 8.94
N VAL A 88 6.93 21.54 8.59
CA VAL A 88 6.03 22.45 7.87
C VAL A 88 5.73 23.71 8.69
N GLY A 89 5.43 23.56 9.98
CA GLY A 89 5.13 24.69 10.86
C GLY A 89 6.32 25.62 11.12
N ARG A 90 7.55 25.10 11.04
CA ARG A 90 8.80 25.87 11.16
C ARG A 90 9.10 26.68 9.91
N MET A 91 8.77 26.15 8.74
CA MET A 91 8.96 26.84 7.45
C MET A 91 7.91 27.94 7.22
N GLU A 92 6.77 27.87 7.90
CA GLU A 92 5.75 28.90 7.83
C GLU A 92 6.21 30.13 8.60
N PRO A 93 6.28 31.31 7.97
CA PRO A 93 6.61 32.54 8.69
C PRO A 93 5.54 32.74 9.76
N VAL A 94 5.97 32.93 11.01
CA VAL A 94 5.11 33.44 12.07
C VAL A 94 4.59 34.77 11.53
N ALA A 95 3.33 34.79 11.09
CA ALA A 95 2.71 36.02 10.64
C ALA A 95 2.83 37.02 11.79
N SER A 96 3.77 37.95 11.64
CA SER A 96 4.04 39.02 12.57
C SER A 96 2.75 39.84 12.63
N ARG A 97 1.93 39.53 13.64
CA ARG A 97 0.77 40.35 13.97
C ARG A 97 1.35 41.61 14.62
N LYS A 98 1.61 42.62 13.79
CA LYS A 98 1.78 44.00 14.21
C LYS A 98 0.48 44.53 14.79
#